data_AF-A0A846AF51-F1
#
_entry.id   AF-A0A846AF51-F1
#
_cell.length_a   1.000
_cell.length_b   1.000
_cell.length_c   1.000
_cell.angle_alpha   90.00
_cell.angle_beta   90.00
_cell.angle_gamma   90.00
#
_symmetry.space_group_name_H-M   'P 1'
#
loop_
_entity.id
_entity.type
_entity.pdbx_description
1 polymer ?
#
loop_
_entity_poly.entity_id
_entity_poly.type
_entity_poly.pdbx_seq_one_letter_code
_entity_poly.pdbx_strand_id
1 'polypeptide(L)'
;MQETKTTEEYLEELELADLEGQEVTVEMVVQKVSQEEEEENDEENDDEEEERGEREKITVTLNSASAPVTVANFVNLVDQHYFYDALVFHRFEEGFVVQTGDPQGRDPDFLIEDLGSGKFINPATEAPREIPLEIQVAETGEIVYNEVVADPVELSHETGVIAMARSQALDTASSQFYFTLDTDNELDGRYAVFGEVTDGFDFVQEIREGDRILVARVVDGDISSRTSEIAADSDLLNDWVNADNKVKVSYVISMDEGTEDIEDIDNVDDSNNGTDLLLEGALLGSQLTESLEDLPNDETDENSDSEEDDDEDEGDEIASAVDENENSEETTEIAENDSDESILDIDVVDSSFTTIIGTESDDVIDVLEISDVDTDSSFAIMGLAGDDEISGGNGTDILSGNEGNDIVSGRDGQDFVRGGKGVDILIGGKGDDIIIGDHGADILTGGLGADSFILRADIVDGIDEIDQADLITDFNVADNDRIVVIANFIPSEGLAYELFDDDTVIRLSDSGFILGVIQDTSIEDVENNIFAVPETDYALRLG
;
A
#
# COMPACT_ATOMS: atom_id res chain seq x y z
N MET A 1 3.58 -43.70 -2.93
CA MET A 1 3.68 -42.77 -1.79
C MET A 1 4.28 -41.54 -2.42
N GLN A 2 3.46 -40.52 -2.70
CA GLN A 2 4.03 -39.18 -2.85
C GLN A 2 4.79 -38.92 -1.55
N GLU A 3 6.02 -38.45 -1.64
CA GLU A 3 6.70 -37.94 -0.45
C GLU A 3 5.84 -36.82 0.12
N THR A 4 5.50 -36.92 1.40
CA THR A 4 4.77 -35.88 2.10
C THR A 4 5.74 -34.71 2.23
N LYS A 5 5.42 -33.59 1.59
CA LYS A 5 6.23 -32.39 1.71
C LYS A 5 6.21 -31.88 3.15
N THR A 6 7.31 -31.26 3.60
CA THR A 6 7.34 -30.52 4.86
C THR A 6 6.65 -29.15 4.70
N THR A 7 6.32 -28.49 5.81
CA THR A 7 5.82 -27.10 5.81
C THR A 7 6.79 -26.18 5.07
N GLU A 8 8.08 -26.25 5.40
CA GLU A 8 9.17 -25.51 4.74
C GLU A 8 9.17 -25.72 3.21
N GLU A 9 9.02 -26.96 2.72
CA GLU A 9 8.97 -27.24 1.28
C GLU A 9 7.73 -26.64 0.58
N TYR A 10 6.60 -26.49 1.28
CA TYR A 10 5.43 -25.79 0.74
C TYR A 10 5.63 -24.28 0.73
N LEU A 11 6.18 -23.71 1.80
CA LEU A 11 6.40 -22.27 1.92
C LEU A 11 7.48 -21.77 0.94
N GLU A 12 8.54 -22.56 0.70
CA GLU A 12 9.53 -22.27 -0.34
C GLU A 12 8.90 -22.19 -1.74
N GLU A 13 7.93 -23.06 -2.06
CA GLU A 13 7.23 -23.02 -3.35
C GLU A 13 6.27 -21.83 -3.50
N LEU A 14 5.87 -21.24 -2.38
CA LEU A 14 5.04 -20.03 -2.32
C LEU A 14 5.88 -18.76 -2.15
N GLU A 15 7.21 -18.87 -2.06
CA GLU A 15 8.14 -17.77 -1.83
C GLU A 15 7.87 -16.99 -0.52
N LEU A 16 7.32 -17.68 0.49
CA LEU A 16 6.90 -17.11 1.77
C LEU A 16 7.43 -17.93 2.96
N ALA A 17 8.73 -18.27 2.92
CA ALA A 17 9.37 -19.14 3.89
C ALA A 17 9.33 -18.59 5.33
N ASP A 18 9.38 -17.28 5.51
CA ASP A 18 9.49 -16.66 6.83
C ASP A 18 8.14 -16.30 7.45
N LEU A 19 7.04 -16.58 6.75
CA LEU A 19 5.69 -16.25 7.22
C LEU A 19 5.21 -17.16 8.36
N GLU A 20 5.90 -18.28 8.65
CA GLU A 20 5.51 -19.25 9.70
C GLU A 20 5.57 -18.65 11.11
N GLY A 21 4.46 -18.74 11.86
CA GLY A 21 4.41 -18.32 13.26
C GLY A 21 4.08 -16.84 13.49
N GLN A 22 3.61 -16.15 12.45
CA GLN A 22 3.21 -14.75 12.48
C GLN A 22 1.68 -14.61 12.43
N GLU A 23 1.18 -13.49 12.93
CA GLU A 23 -0.17 -13.01 12.60
C GLU A 23 -0.05 -12.04 11.42
N VAL A 24 -0.97 -12.15 10.46
CA VAL A 24 -1.01 -11.29 9.28
C VAL A 24 -2.41 -10.71 9.18
N THR A 25 -2.54 -9.40 8.99
CA THR A 25 -3.84 -8.75 8.88
C THR A 25 -4.13 -8.39 7.43
N VAL A 26 -5.34 -8.75 6.99
CA VAL A 26 -5.87 -8.41 5.67
C VAL A 26 -7.14 -7.61 5.84
N GLU A 27 -7.20 -6.45 5.20
CA GLU A 27 -8.42 -5.65 5.10
C GLU A 27 -9.03 -5.80 3.71
N MET A 28 -10.36 -5.88 3.67
CA MET A 28 -11.14 -6.00 2.44
C MET A 28 -12.23 -4.95 2.43
N VAL A 29 -12.44 -4.29 1.30
CA VAL A 29 -13.63 -3.45 1.09
C VAL A 29 -14.64 -4.24 0.28
N VAL A 30 -15.82 -4.44 0.84
CA VAL A 30 -16.91 -5.17 0.18
C VAL A 30 -18.04 -4.22 -0.16
N GLN A 31 -18.51 -4.30 -1.40
CA GLN A 31 -19.65 -3.55 -1.89
C GLN A 31 -20.86 -4.48 -2.10
N LYS A 32 -22.01 -4.07 -1.54
CA LYS A 32 -23.29 -4.71 -1.85
C LYS A 32 -23.74 -4.35 -3.26
N VAL A 33 -24.28 -5.30 -4.01
CA VAL A 33 -24.92 -4.97 -5.29
C VAL A 33 -26.30 -4.38 -4.99
N SER A 34 -26.58 -3.20 -5.55
CA SER A 34 -27.91 -2.58 -5.46
C SER A 34 -28.95 -3.54 -6.05
N GLN A 35 -29.87 -3.98 -5.20
CA GLN A 35 -31.01 -4.76 -5.65
C GLN A 35 -32.00 -3.77 -6.25
N GLU A 36 -31.98 -3.58 -7.57
CA GLU A 36 -33.15 -3.01 -8.25
C GLU A 36 -34.36 -3.83 -7.83
N GLU A 37 -35.30 -3.21 -7.11
CA GLU A 37 -36.63 -3.77 -6.96
C GLU A 37 -37.20 -3.94 -8.37
N GLU A 38 -37.28 -5.18 -8.86
CA GLU A 38 -38.16 -5.56 -9.97
C GLU A 38 -39.63 -5.30 -9.57
N GLU A 39 -40.02 -4.04 -9.40
CA GLU A 39 -41.41 -3.61 -9.41
C GLU A 39 -41.66 -2.83 -10.71
N GLU A 40 -42.22 -3.55 -11.70
CA GLU A 40 -42.88 -2.96 -12.86
C GLU A 40 -43.65 -1.68 -12.48
N ASN A 41 -43.30 -0.51 -13.05
CA ASN A 41 -44.25 0.37 -13.75
C ASN A 41 -43.58 1.64 -14.32
N ASP A 42 -43.66 1.77 -15.65
CA ASP A 42 -43.92 2.98 -16.44
C ASP A 42 -43.79 4.34 -15.72
N GLU A 43 -42.72 5.11 -15.99
CA GLU A 43 -42.79 6.47 -16.58
C GLU A 43 -41.36 7.05 -16.76
N GLU A 44 -41.13 7.65 -17.93
CA GLU A 44 -39.92 8.37 -18.34
C GLU A 44 -39.43 9.35 -17.27
N ASN A 45 -38.25 9.09 -16.68
CA ASN A 45 -37.36 10.12 -16.13
C ASN A 45 -35.94 9.71 -16.53
N ASP A 46 -35.37 10.46 -17.49
CA ASP A 46 -33.92 10.51 -17.72
C ASP A 46 -33.32 11.23 -16.51
N ASP A 47 -32.73 10.47 -15.58
CA ASP A 47 -31.72 10.84 -14.56
C ASP A 47 -31.50 9.52 -13.75
N GLU A 48 -30.92 8.50 -14.39
CA GLU A 48 -30.50 7.26 -13.71
C GLU A 48 -29.17 7.54 -13.01
N GLU A 49 -29.21 8.14 -11.81
CA GLU A 49 -28.12 7.97 -10.86
C GLU A 49 -28.09 6.47 -10.50
N GLU A 50 -27.09 5.73 -10.97
CA GLU A 50 -26.81 4.38 -10.47
C GLU A 50 -26.58 4.52 -8.95
N GLU A 51 -27.57 4.17 -8.12
CA GLU A 51 -27.36 3.98 -6.68
C GLU A 51 -26.27 2.91 -6.52
N ARG A 52 -25.03 3.36 -6.32
CA ARG A 52 -23.90 2.50 -5.96
C ARG A 52 -24.24 1.90 -4.61
N GLY A 53 -24.11 0.59 -4.47
CA GLY A 53 -24.49 -0.06 -3.21
C GLY A 53 -23.50 0.20 -2.09
N GLU A 54 -24.01 0.08 -0.86
CA GLU A 54 -23.30 0.26 0.42
C GLU A 54 -21.97 -0.50 0.45
N ARG A 55 -20.92 0.16 0.93
CA ARG A 55 -19.56 -0.37 1.09
C ARG A 55 -19.17 -0.42 2.56
N GLU A 56 -18.47 -1.47 2.96
CA GLU A 56 -17.93 -1.60 4.32
C GLU A 56 -16.55 -2.27 4.30
N LYS A 57 -15.71 -1.89 5.27
CA LYS A 57 -14.43 -2.54 5.56
C LYS A 57 -14.64 -3.82 6.37
N ILE A 58 -13.88 -4.85 6.05
CA ILE A 58 -13.81 -6.10 6.80
C ILE A 58 -12.35 -6.39 7.11
N THR A 59 -12.03 -6.56 8.40
CA THR A 59 -10.67 -6.86 8.86
C THR A 59 -10.58 -8.31 9.27
N VAL A 60 -9.57 -9.00 8.73
CA VAL A 60 -9.33 -10.43 8.95
C VAL A 60 -7.92 -10.63 9.48
N THR A 61 -7.79 -11.27 10.64
CA THR A 61 -6.50 -11.69 11.19
C THR A 61 -6.24 -13.16 10.86
N LEU A 62 -5.09 -13.43 10.26
CA LEU A 62 -4.67 -14.74 9.79
C LEU A 62 -3.66 -15.37 10.74
N ASN A 63 -3.78 -16.67 10.99
CA ASN A 63 -2.94 -17.39 11.94
C ASN A 63 -2.01 -18.37 11.21
N SER A 64 -0.80 -17.92 10.87
CA SER A 64 0.17 -18.77 10.19
C SER A 64 0.85 -19.76 11.13
N ALA A 65 0.75 -19.60 12.46
CA ALA A 65 1.25 -20.58 13.41
C ALA A 65 0.46 -21.89 13.36
N SER A 66 -0.83 -21.80 13.05
CA SER A 66 -1.74 -22.95 12.97
C SER A 66 -2.01 -23.41 11.53
N ALA A 67 -1.93 -22.51 10.55
CA ALA A 67 -2.20 -22.81 9.13
C ALA A 67 -1.20 -22.14 8.17
N PRO A 68 0.12 -22.39 8.29
CA PRO A 68 1.15 -21.67 7.56
C PRO A 68 1.01 -21.76 6.03
N VAL A 69 0.75 -22.93 5.47
CA VAL A 69 0.64 -23.11 4.01
C VAL A 69 -0.61 -22.44 3.47
N THR A 70 -1.70 -22.53 4.23
CA THR A 70 -2.99 -21.95 3.88
C THR A 70 -2.93 -20.42 3.90
N VAL A 71 -2.37 -19.85 4.98
CA VAL A 71 -2.15 -18.41 5.10
C VAL A 71 -1.18 -17.92 4.02
N ALA A 72 -0.04 -18.58 3.81
CA ALA A 72 0.92 -18.17 2.80
C ALA A 72 0.30 -18.15 1.39
N ASN A 73 -0.50 -19.16 1.03
CA ASN A 73 -1.19 -19.15 -0.26
C ASN A 73 -2.20 -17.99 -0.37
N PHE A 74 -2.96 -17.71 0.70
CA PHE A 74 -3.92 -16.61 0.71
C PHE A 74 -3.22 -15.25 0.59
N VAL A 75 -2.22 -15.01 1.44
CA VAL A 75 -1.40 -13.79 1.46
C VAL A 75 -0.71 -13.56 0.13
N ASN A 76 -0.11 -14.59 -0.48
CA ASN A 76 0.51 -14.46 -1.80
C ASN A 76 -0.49 -14.02 -2.87
N LEU A 77 -1.73 -14.51 -2.82
CA LEU A 77 -2.78 -14.11 -3.76
C LEU A 77 -3.25 -12.67 -3.52
N VAL A 78 -3.33 -12.23 -2.27
CA VAL A 78 -3.68 -10.85 -1.92
C VAL A 78 -2.56 -9.89 -2.35
N ASP A 79 -1.32 -10.14 -1.92
CA ASP A 79 -0.20 -9.20 -1.97
C ASP A 79 0.48 -9.15 -3.36
N GLN A 80 0.81 -10.30 -3.94
CA GLN A 80 1.60 -10.35 -5.19
C GLN A 80 0.75 -10.29 -6.46
N HIS A 81 -0.54 -10.59 -6.35
CA HIS A 81 -1.40 -10.80 -7.51
C HIS A 81 -2.65 -9.94 -7.51
N TYR A 82 -2.92 -9.20 -6.43
CA TYR A 82 -4.17 -8.44 -6.24
C TYR A 82 -5.39 -9.30 -6.62
N PHE A 83 -5.30 -10.60 -6.31
CA PHE A 83 -6.11 -11.62 -6.97
C PHE A 83 -7.58 -11.53 -6.56
N TYR A 84 -7.86 -11.02 -5.37
CA TYR A 84 -9.22 -10.95 -4.84
C TYR A 84 -9.97 -9.68 -5.25
N ASP A 85 -9.28 -8.71 -5.87
CA ASP A 85 -9.88 -7.48 -6.35
C ASP A 85 -10.94 -7.79 -7.43
N ALA A 86 -12.09 -7.13 -7.28
CA ALA A 86 -13.30 -7.27 -8.09
C ALA A 86 -13.96 -8.67 -8.10
N LEU A 87 -13.66 -9.56 -7.14
CA LEU A 87 -14.27 -10.89 -7.09
C LEU A 87 -15.65 -10.89 -6.41
N VAL A 88 -16.56 -11.68 -6.98
CA VAL A 88 -17.95 -11.81 -6.52
C VAL A 88 -18.13 -12.93 -5.48
N PHE A 89 -18.95 -12.64 -4.46
CA PHE A 89 -19.52 -13.66 -3.59
C PHE A 89 -20.59 -14.43 -4.39
N HIS A 90 -20.36 -15.73 -4.58
CA HIS A 90 -21.14 -16.54 -5.52
C HIS A 90 -21.95 -17.65 -4.86
N ARG A 91 -21.83 -17.80 -3.54
CA ARG A 91 -22.65 -18.75 -2.77
C ARG A 91 -22.93 -18.20 -1.40
N PHE A 92 -24.21 -18.13 -1.07
CA PHE A 92 -24.69 -17.75 0.25
C PHE A 92 -25.60 -18.85 0.82
N GLU A 93 -25.31 -19.31 2.03
CA GLU A 93 -26.17 -20.21 2.79
C GLU A 93 -26.46 -19.60 4.16
N GLU A 94 -27.71 -19.15 4.34
CA GLU A 94 -28.18 -18.47 5.55
C GLU A 94 -27.86 -19.27 6.82
N GLY A 95 -27.15 -18.64 7.76
CA GLY A 95 -26.72 -19.26 9.02
C GLY A 95 -25.71 -20.38 8.84
N PHE A 96 -24.97 -20.40 7.72
CA PHE A 96 -23.90 -21.36 7.49
C PHE A 96 -22.63 -20.69 6.94
N VAL A 97 -22.60 -20.32 5.66
CA VAL A 97 -21.40 -19.74 5.04
C VAL A 97 -21.74 -18.75 3.94
N VAL A 98 -20.81 -17.83 3.68
CA VAL A 98 -20.77 -17.02 2.46
C VAL A 98 -19.41 -17.21 1.78
N GLN A 99 -19.40 -17.50 0.48
CA GLN A 99 -18.22 -17.98 -0.25
C GLN A 99 -17.88 -17.13 -1.48
N THR A 100 -16.57 -16.93 -1.70
CA THR A 100 -15.98 -16.13 -2.79
C THR A 100 -14.65 -16.75 -3.28
N GLY A 101 -13.91 -16.03 -4.12
CA GLY A 101 -12.56 -16.39 -4.56
C GLY A 101 -12.49 -17.22 -5.85
N ASP A 102 -13.59 -17.33 -6.61
CA ASP A 102 -13.55 -17.95 -7.94
C ASP A 102 -13.03 -16.92 -8.97
N PRO A 103 -11.91 -17.18 -9.68
CA PRO A 103 -11.33 -16.26 -10.65
C PRO A 103 -12.28 -15.86 -11.79
N GLN A 104 -13.25 -16.71 -12.13
CA GLN A 104 -14.24 -16.41 -13.17
C GLN A 104 -15.22 -15.33 -12.71
N GLY A 105 -15.37 -15.15 -11.39
CA GLY A 105 -16.25 -14.15 -10.79
C GLY A 105 -15.80 -12.70 -10.96
N ARG A 106 -14.60 -12.47 -11.49
CA ARG A 106 -14.13 -11.13 -11.90
C ARG A 106 -14.89 -10.60 -13.11
N ASP A 107 -15.30 -11.49 -14.02
CA ASP A 107 -16.07 -11.12 -15.20
C ASP A 107 -17.53 -10.83 -14.78
N PRO A 108 -18.02 -9.59 -14.89
CA PRO A 108 -19.38 -9.24 -14.48
C PRO A 108 -20.45 -9.93 -15.32
N ASP A 109 -20.12 -10.37 -16.54
CA ASP A 109 -21.04 -11.10 -17.42
C ASP A 109 -21.06 -12.61 -17.14
N PHE A 110 -20.20 -13.11 -16.25
CA PHE A 110 -20.15 -14.53 -15.91
C PHE A 110 -21.33 -14.91 -15.01
N LEU A 111 -22.06 -15.96 -15.39
CA LEU A 111 -23.23 -16.42 -14.66
C LEU A 111 -22.84 -16.93 -13.27
N ILE A 112 -23.45 -16.36 -12.23
CA ILE A 112 -23.15 -16.69 -10.83
C ILE A 112 -23.35 -18.19 -10.57
N GLU A 113 -24.37 -18.82 -11.17
CA GLU A 113 -24.66 -20.25 -10.99
C GLU A 113 -23.59 -21.20 -11.55
N ASP A 114 -22.70 -20.72 -12.42
CA ASP A 114 -21.61 -21.48 -13.02
C ASP A 114 -20.28 -21.33 -12.27
N LEU A 115 -20.24 -20.47 -11.23
CA LEU A 115 -19.09 -20.25 -10.36
C LEU A 115 -18.91 -21.38 -9.32
N GLY A 116 -17.76 -21.37 -8.66
CA GLY A 116 -17.37 -22.32 -7.61
C GLY A 116 -16.45 -23.43 -8.09
N SER A 117 -15.97 -23.38 -9.34
CA SER A 117 -15.09 -24.41 -9.93
C SER A 117 -13.74 -23.88 -10.40
N GLY A 118 -13.56 -22.56 -10.46
CA GLY A 118 -12.33 -21.91 -10.83
C GLY A 118 -11.21 -22.12 -9.82
N LYS A 119 -9.98 -22.04 -10.32
CA LYS A 119 -8.74 -22.16 -9.56
C LYS A 119 -7.76 -21.10 -10.01
N PHE A 120 -6.92 -20.63 -9.10
CA PHE A 120 -5.81 -19.77 -9.46
C PHE A 120 -4.85 -20.52 -10.39
N ILE A 121 -4.49 -19.88 -11.51
CA ILE A 121 -3.51 -20.40 -12.46
C ILE A 121 -2.22 -19.64 -12.24
N ASN A 122 -1.16 -20.33 -11.84
CA ASN A 122 0.14 -19.72 -11.62
C ASN A 122 0.70 -19.20 -12.96
N PRO A 123 0.94 -17.88 -13.12
CA PRO A 123 1.38 -17.29 -14.39
C PRO A 123 2.71 -17.85 -14.91
N ALA A 124 3.64 -18.22 -14.02
CA ALA A 124 4.95 -18.74 -14.40
C ALA A 124 4.89 -20.19 -14.91
N THR A 125 3.91 -20.98 -14.45
CA THR A 125 3.81 -22.42 -14.79
C THR A 125 2.64 -22.77 -15.70
N GLU A 126 1.69 -21.84 -15.88
CA GLU A 126 0.41 -22.03 -16.58
C GLU A 126 -0.42 -23.21 -16.03
N ALA A 127 -0.21 -23.58 -14.77
CA ALA A 127 -0.86 -24.70 -14.10
C ALA A 127 -1.72 -24.21 -12.92
N PRO A 128 -2.80 -24.93 -12.57
CA PRO A 128 -3.56 -24.61 -11.36
C PRO A 128 -2.67 -24.78 -10.12
N ARG A 129 -2.68 -23.76 -9.25
CA ARG A 129 -2.07 -23.84 -7.92
C ARG A 129 -3.04 -24.55 -6.99
N GLU A 130 -2.59 -25.62 -6.35
CA GLU A 130 -3.36 -26.36 -5.36
C GLU A 130 -2.52 -26.56 -4.10
N ILE A 131 -3.16 -26.39 -2.94
CA ILE A 131 -2.55 -26.61 -1.63
C ILE A 131 -3.25 -27.78 -0.89
N PRO A 132 -2.53 -28.49 -0.01
CA PRO A 132 -3.10 -29.56 0.80
C PRO A 132 -4.09 -29.04 1.84
N LEU A 133 -4.99 -29.92 2.29
CA LEU A 133 -5.71 -29.71 3.54
C LEU A 133 -4.68 -29.68 4.66
N GLU A 134 -4.65 -28.57 5.39
CA GLU A 134 -3.77 -28.31 6.52
C GLU A 134 -4.61 -28.20 7.78
N ILE A 135 -4.31 -29.01 8.80
CA ILE A 135 -5.01 -28.97 10.09
C ILE A 135 -3.98 -29.11 11.20
N GLN A 136 -4.03 -28.22 12.18
CA GLN A 136 -3.30 -28.38 13.43
C GLN A 136 -4.14 -29.17 14.46
N VAL A 137 -3.53 -30.21 15.02
CA VAL A 137 -4.14 -31.05 16.05
C VAL A 137 -3.99 -30.36 17.42
N ALA A 138 -5.09 -29.99 18.07
CA ALA A 138 -5.05 -29.22 19.33
C ALA A 138 -4.29 -29.92 20.47
N GLU A 139 -4.37 -31.25 20.55
CA GLU A 139 -3.71 -31.99 21.63
C GLU A 139 -2.19 -32.02 21.52
N THR A 140 -1.65 -31.97 20.29
CA THR A 140 -0.21 -32.15 20.03
C THR A 140 0.47 -30.90 19.51
N GLY A 141 -0.27 -29.94 18.96
CA GLY A 141 0.24 -28.81 18.19
C GLY A 141 0.85 -29.21 16.84
N GLU A 142 0.72 -30.48 16.43
CA GLU A 142 1.28 -30.99 15.17
C GLU A 142 0.36 -30.62 14.00
N ILE A 143 0.95 -30.08 12.94
CA ILE A 143 0.26 -29.81 11.68
C ILE A 143 0.30 -31.06 10.80
N VAL A 144 -0.87 -31.50 10.35
CA VAL A 144 -1.01 -32.62 9.43
C VAL A 144 -1.52 -32.14 8.06
N TYR A 145 -1.00 -32.78 7.02
CA TYR A 145 -1.31 -32.46 5.63
C TYR A 145 -2.05 -33.61 4.94
N ASN A 146 -3.06 -33.29 4.15
CA ASN A 146 -3.85 -34.25 3.35
C ASN A 146 -4.49 -35.37 4.20
N GLU A 147 -4.89 -35.04 5.42
CA GLU A 147 -5.56 -35.95 6.35
C GLU A 147 -6.72 -35.24 7.05
N VAL A 148 -7.82 -35.96 7.25
CA VAL A 148 -8.95 -35.46 8.06
C VAL A 148 -8.64 -35.76 9.52
N VAL A 149 -8.67 -34.72 10.34
CA VAL A 149 -8.47 -34.82 11.80
C VAL A 149 -9.82 -34.97 12.48
N ALA A 150 -9.86 -35.69 13.60
CA ALA A 150 -11.04 -35.73 14.45
C ALA A 150 -10.86 -34.76 15.62
N ASP A 151 -11.95 -34.15 16.08
CA ASP A 151 -11.93 -33.17 17.17
C ASP A 151 -11.18 -33.67 18.42
N PRO A 152 -10.45 -32.78 19.12
CA PRO A 152 -10.37 -31.33 18.86
C PRO A 152 -9.26 -30.93 17.86
N VAL A 153 -9.58 -29.93 17.02
CA VAL A 153 -8.63 -29.18 16.18
C VAL A 153 -8.26 -27.86 16.85
N GLU A 154 -7.11 -27.29 16.52
CA GLU A 154 -6.70 -26.00 17.10
C GLU A 154 -7.63 -24.86 16.67
N LEU A 155 -7.86 -24.75 15.36
CA LEU A 155 -8.79 -23.78 14.77
C LEU A 155 -10.09 -24.49 14.40
N SER A 156 -11.18 -24.15 15.11
CA SER A 156 -12.52 -24.70 14.93
C SER A 156 -13.39 -23.74 14.10
N HIS A 157 -14.45 -24.26 13.46
CA HIS A 157 -15.43 -23.47 12.71
C HIS A 157 -16.38 -22.73 13.64
N GLU A 158 -15.83 -21.79 14.41
CA GLU A 158 -16.60 -20.83 15.19
C GLU A 158 -17.24 -19.76 14.27
N THR A 159 -18.19 -19.01 14.81
CA THR A 159 -18.81 -17.91 14.06
C THR A 159 -17.75 -16.85 13.77
N GLY A 160 -17.66 -16.34 12.54
CA GLY A 160 -16.69 -15.32 12.15
C GLY A 160 -15.35 -15.83 11.65
N VAL A 161 -15.13 -17.15 11.57
CA VAL A 161 -13.85 -17.66 11.03
C VAL A 161 -13.83 -17.68 9.51
N ILE A 162 -12.63 -17.52 8.93
CA ILE A 162 -12.35 -17.70 7.50
C ILE A 162 -11.71 -19.07 7.26
N ALA A 163 -12.18 -19.77 6.23
CA ALA A 163 -11.70 -21.10 5.88
C ALA A 163 -11.61 -21.33 4.37
N MET A 164 -10.67 -22.19 3.95
CA MET A 164 -10.46 -22.47 2.53
C MET A 164 -11.49 -23.45 1.98
N ALA A 165 -12.13 -23.06 0.88
CA ALA A 165 -12.98 -23.95 0.12
C ALA A 165 -12.13 -24.94 -0.68
N ARG A 166 -12.68 -26.15 -0.89
CA ARG A 166 -12.04 -27.19 -1.69
C ARG A 166 -13.06 -28.14 -2.29
N SER A 167 -12.61 -28.88 -3.29
CA SER A 167 -13.37 -30.03 -3.78
C SER A 167 -13.31 -31.20 -2.76
N GLN A 168 -13.89 -32.35 -3.12
CA GLN A 168 -13.85 -33.54 -2.28
C GLN A 168 -12.43 -34.07 -2.01
N ALA A 169 -11.49 -33.83 -2.93
CA ALA A 169 -10.09 -34.20 -2.73
C ALA A 169 -9.40 -33.23 -1.75
N LEU A 170 -8.51 -33.78 -0.92
CA LEU A 170 -7.91 -33.05 0.20
C LEU A 170 -6.86 -32.04 -0.27
N ASP A 171 -6.29 -32.22 -1.45
CA ASP A 171 -5.22 -31.42 -2.06
C ASP A 171 -5.74 -30.53 -3.20
N THR A 172 -6.89 -29.87 -3.00
CA THR A 172 -7.55 -29.09 -4.07
C THR A 172 -8.01 -27.70 -3.65
N ALA A 173 -7.64 -27.24 -2.46
CA ALA A 173 -7.81 -25.84 -2.11
C ALA A 173 -6.91 -25.00 -3.03
N SER A 174 -7.38 -23.82 -3.41
CA SER A 174 -6.69 -22.93 -4.35
C SER A 174 -6.93 -21.49 -3.94
N SER A 175 -7.88 -20.78 -4.55
CA SER A 175 -8.21 -19.39 -4.22
C SER A 175 -9.56 -19.20 -3.53
N GLN A 176 -10.46 -20.17 -3.61
CA GLN A 176 -11.79 -20.00 -3.03
C GLN A 176 -11.76 -20.15 -1.51
N PHE A 177 -12.45 -19.25 -0.81
CA PHE A 177 -12.58 -19.25 0.64
C PHE A 177 -14.01 -18.86 1.04
N TYR A 178 -14.36 -19.10 2.30
CA TYR A 178 -15.65 -18.72 2.85
C TYR A 178 -15.52 -18.20 4.28
N PHE A 179 -16.45 -17.34 4.66
CA PHE A 179 -16.68 -16.94 6.05
C PHE A 179 -17.77 -17.81 6.66
N THR A 180 -17.57 -18.20 7.91
CA THR A 180 -18.54 -18.98 8.69
C THR A 180 -19.53 -18.03 9.39
N LEU A 181 -20.82 -18.16 9.08
CA LEU A 181 -21.88 -17.27 9.58
C LEU A 181 -22.52 -17.74 10.90
N ASP A 182 -22.43 -19.04 11.21
CA ASP A 182 -22.83 -19.63 12.49
C ASP A 182 -21.91 -20.83 12.76
N THR A 183 -21.69 -21.16 14.03
CA THR A 183 -20.76 -22.21 14.44
C THR A 183 -21.17 -23.59 13.90
N ASP A 184 -20.27 -24.24 13.16
CA ASP A 184 -20.49 -25.59 12.63
C ASP A 184 -19.26 -26.50 12.75
N ASN A 185 -19.16 -27.15 13.91
CA ASN A 185 -18.09 -28.11 14.20
C ASN A 185 -18.16 -29.39 13.32
N GLU A 186 -19.19 -29.61 12.49
CA GLU A 186 -19.17 -30.76 11.55
C GLU A 186 -18.09 -30.59 10.46
N LEU A 187 -17.64 -29.36 10.22
CA LEU A 187 -16.58 -29.00 9.28
C LEU A 187 -15.16 -29.16 9.87
N ASP A 188 -15.05 -29.28 11.19
CA ASP A 188 -13.77 -29.38 11.88
C ASP A 188 -12.94 -30.57 11.40
N GLY A 189 -11.65 -30.32 11.21
CA GLY A 189 -10.71 -31.29 10.67
C GLY A 189 -10.93 -31.68 9.20
N ARG A 190 -11.93 -31.08 8.51
CA ARG A 190 -12.23 -31.34 7.09
C ARG A 190 -11.90 -30.16 6.19
N TYR A 191 -11.91 -28.94 6.72
CA TYR A 191 -11.56 -27.72 6.02
C TYR A 191 -10.55 -26.94 6.87
N ALA A 192 -9.62 -26.27 6.19
CA ALA A 192 -8.59 -25.48 6.86
C ALA A 192 -9.18 -24.13 7.23
N VAL A 193 -9.48 -23.94 8.51
CA VAL A 193 -9.65 -22.61 9.12
C VAL A 193 -8.27 -22.00 9.23
N PHE A 194 -8.12 -20.73 8.84
CA PHE A 194 -6.79 -20.09 8.78
C PHE A 194 -6.79 -18.65 9.30
N GLY A 195 -7.90 -18.18 9.86
CA GLY A 195 -8.02 -16.87 10.47
C GLY A 195 -9.43 -16.59 10.95
N GLU A 196 -9.67 -15.35 11.35
CA GLU A 196 -10.98 -14.86 11.81
C GLU A 196 -11.21 -13.41 11.42
N VAL A 197 -12.49 -13.05 11.29
CA VAL A 197 -12.94 -11.67 11.12
C VAL A 197 -12.86 -10.98 12.47
N THR A 198 -11.96 -10.01 12.60
CA THR A 198 -11.76 -9.24 13.83
C THR A 198 -12.57 -7.94 13.85
N ASP A 199 -12.94 -7.42 12.67
CA ASP A 199 -13.85 -6.29 12.52
C ASP A 199 -14.75 -6.41 11.28
N GLY A 200 -15.95 -5.84 11.32
CA GLY A 200 -16.91 -5.86 10.20
C GLY A 200 -17.75 -7.15 10.07
N PHE A 201 -17.79 -8.02 11.09
CA PHE A 201 -18.53 -9.28 11.00
C PHE A 201 -20.06 -9.13 10.87
N ASP A 202 -20.64 -8.05 11.42
CA ASP A 202 -22.06 -7.75 11.21
C ASP A 202 -22.37 -7.53 9.72
N PHE A 203 -21.48 -6.86 9.00
CA PHE A 203 -21.60 -6.70 7.55
C PHE A 203 -21.39 -8.01 6.79
N VAL A 204 -20.42 -8.86 7.22
CA VAL A 204 -20.23 -10.21 6.64
C VAL A 204 -21.52 -11.03 6.66
N GLN A 205 -22.33 -10.93 7.72
CA GLN A 205 -23.62 -11.62 7.83
C GLN A 205 -24.68 -11.08 6.86
N GLU A 206 -24.50 -9.87 6.35
CA GLU A 206 -25.39 -9.22 5.40
C GLU A 206 -25.01 -9.47 3.95
N ILE A 207 -23.78 -9.91 3.67
CA ILE A 207 -23.31 -10.25 2.32
C ILE A 207 -24.21 -11.32 1.67
N ARG A 208 -24.56 -11.11 0.41
CA ARG A 208 -25.36 -12.00 -0.44
C ARG A 208 -24.64 -12.37 -1.72
N GLU A 209 -25.24 -13.27 -2.49
CA GLU A 209 -24.78 -13.58 -3.84
C GLU A 209 -24.87 -12.34 -4.72
N GLY A 210 -23.77 -12.03 -5.42
CA GLY A 210 -23.66 -10.85 -6.28
C GLY A 210 -22.77 -9.75 -5.69
N ASP A 211 -22.68 -9.65 -4.36
CA ASP A 211 -21.81 -8.67 -3.69
C ASP A 211 -20.33 -8.91 -4.06
N ARG A 212 -19.50 -7.87 -3.96
CA ARG A 212 -18.14 -7.90 -4.50
C ARG A 212 -17.10 -7.41 -3.50
N ILE A 213 -15.96 -8.09 -3.49
CA ILE A 213 -14.72 -7.52 -2.94
C ILE A 213 -14.24 -6.50 -3.96
N LEU A 214 -14.14 -5.22 -3.57
CA LEU A 214 -13.55 -4.18 -4.41
C LEU A 214 -12.03 -4.30 -4.37
N VAL A 215 -11.48 -4.28 -3.16
CA VAL A 215 -10.05 -4.45 -2.89
C VAL A 215 -9.81 -5.35 -1.70
N ALA A 216 -8.71 -6.09 -1.72
CA ALA A 216 -8.17 -6.78 -0.54
C ALA A 216 -6.67 -6.48 -0.43
N ARG A 217 -6.19 -6.09 0.75
CA ARG A 217 -4.79 -5.70 0.96
C ARG A 217 -4.24 -6.29 2.25
N VAL A 218 -2.96 -6.67 2.23
CA VAL A 218 -2.22 -7.07 3.44
C VAL A 218 -1.73 -5.79 4.12
N VAL A 219 -2.27 -5.51 5.28
CA VAL A 219 -2.05 -4.24 5.99
C VAL A 219 -1.13 -4.38 7.20
N ASP A 220 -0.83 -5.61 7.61
CA ASP A 220 0.10 -5.89 8.69
C ASP A 220 0.69 -7.31 8.54
N GLY A 221 1.92 -7.50 9.01
CA GLY A 221 2.71 -8.72 8.90
C GLY A 221 3.98 -8.55 8.06
N ASP A 222 4.96 -9.42 8.28
CA ASP A 222 6.23 -9.44 7.53
C ASP A 222 6.16 -10.45 6.37
N ILE A 223 6.06 -9.91 5.17
CA ILE A 223 5.88 -10.65 3.93
C ILE A 223 7.23 -10.78 3.22
N SER A 224 7.95 -11.86 3.51
CA SER A 224 9.30 -12.12 2.96
C SER A 224 9.42 -12.15 1.42
N SER A 225 8.28 -12.26 0.70
CA SER A 225 8.27 -12.17 -0.76
C SER A 225 8.44 -10.73 -1.28
N ARG A 226 8.22 -9.72 -0.42
CA ARG A 226 8.46 -8.31 -0.71
C ARG A 226 9.95 -8.07 -0.75
N THR A 227 10.48 -8.07 -1.96
CA THR A 227 11.90 -7.87 -2.21
C THR A 227 12.08 -6.81 -3.28
N SER A 228 13.05 -5.92 -3.07
CA SER A 228 13.35 -4.84 -3.98
C SER A 228 14.85 -4.74 -4.24
N GLU A 229 15.22 -4.44 -5.48
CA GLU A 229 16.56 -4.02 -5.87
C GLU A 229 16.82 -2.54 -5.52
N ILE A 230 15.76 -1.78 -5.22
CA ILE A 230 15.78 -0.35 -4.92
C ILE A 230 15.79 -0.14 -3.39
N ALA A 231 14.80 -0.71 -2.69
CA ALA A 231 14.67 -0.65 -1.25
C ALA A 231 15.36 -1.87 -0.61
N ALA A 232 16.61 -1.69 -0.17
CA ALA A 232 17.45 -2.78 0.35
C ALA A 232 17.10 -3.20 1.79
N ASP A 233 16.40 -2.35 2.55
CA ASP A 233 15.90 -2.67 3.88
C ASP A 233 14.52 -3.33 3.76
N SER A 234 14.45 -4.63 4.04
CA SER A 234 13.25 -5.44 3.92
C SER A 234 12.19 -5.12 4.97
N ASP A 235 12.62 -4.71 6.15
CA ASP A 235 11.70 -4.39 7.26
C ASP A 235 11.01 -3.07 6.91
N LEU A 236 11.81 -2.10 6.47
CA LEU A 236 11.31 -0.81 5.98
C LEU A 236 10.36 -0.96 4.79
N LEU A 237 10.74 -1.77 3.79
CA LEU A 237 9.88 -2.05 2.64
C LEU A 237 8.56 -2.72 3.07
N ASN A 238 8.59 -3.63 4.04
CA ASN A 238 7.38 -4.27 4.54
C ASN A 238 6.45 -3.28 5.22
N ASP A 239 6.99 -2.48 6.14
CA ASP A 239 6.24 -1.45 6.87
C ASP A 239 5.62 -0.45 5.88
N TRP A 240 6.39 -0.07 4.85
CA TRP A 240 5.91 0.82 3.81
C TRP A 240 4.75 0.25 2.99
N VAL A 241 4.88 -0.99 2.53
CA VAL A 241 3.81 -1.64 1.76
C VAL A 241 2.57 -1.82 2.62
N ASN A 242 2.73 -2.17 3.90
CA ASN A 242 1.62 -2.31 4.83
C ASN A 242 0.87 -0.99 5.01
N ALA A 243 1.60 0.12 5.13
CA ALA A 243 1.04 1.46 5.22
C ALA A 243 0.29 1.87 3.94
N ASP A 244 0.94 1.80 2.78
CA ASP A 244 0.33 2.10 1.48
C ASP A 244 -0.95 1.28 1.22
N ASN A 245 -0.91 0.00 1.60
CA ASN A 245 -2.06 -0.89 1.53
C ASN A 245 -3.25 -0.45 2.41
N LYS A 246 -3.00 0.10 3.60
CA LYS A 246 -4.07 0.66 4.45
C LYS A 246 -4.69 1.87 3.80
N VAL A 247 -3.88 2.77 3.26
CA VAL A 247 -4.41 3.98 2.60
C VAL A 247 -5.28 3.61 1.40
N LYS A 248 -4.84 2.64 0.59
CA LYS A 248 -5.64 2.11 -0.54
C LYS A 248 -6.99 1.55 -0.10
N VAL A 249 -7.05 0.91 1.07
CA VAL A 249 -8.30 0.42 1.64
C VAL A 249 -9.19 1.60 2.06
N SER A 250 -8.65 2.55 2.82
CA SER A 250 -9.38 3.74 3.28
C SER A 250 -9.89 4.59 2.11
N TYR A 251 -9.09 4.77 1.07
CA TYR A 251 -9.48 5.51 -0.13
C TYR A 251 -10.69 4.87 -0.85
N VAL A 252 -10.69 3.54 -1.00
CA VAL A 252 -11.82 2.84 -1.66
C VAL A 252 -13.11 2.92 -0.81
N ILE A 253 -12.97 3.04 0.51
CA ILE A 253 -14.10 3.28 1.42
C ILE A 253 -14.59 4.73 1.33
N SER A 254 -13.68 5.71 1.29
CA SER A 254 -14.02 7.13 1.29
C SER A 254 -14.59 7.64 -0.04
N MET A 255 -14.37 6.92 -1.15
CA MET A 255 -15.01 7.20 -2.44
C MET A 255 -16.55 7.19 -2.31
N ASP A 256 -17.15 8.37 -2.12
CA ASP A 256 -18.59 8.58 -1.90
C ASP A 256 -19.46 8.12 -3.09
N GLU A 257 -20.72 7.80 -2.79
CA GLU A 257 -21.77 7.33 -3.71
C GLU A 257 -22.27 8.42 -4.69
N GLY A 258 -21.56 9.55 -4.83
CA GLY A 258 -22.08 10.74 -5.51
C GLY A 258 -21.07 11.70 -6.15
N THR A 259 -19.86 11.27 -6.52
CA THR A 259 -19.02 12.09 -7.41
C THR A 259 -19.54 12.00 -8.85
N GLU A 260 -20.32 13.00 -9.24
CA GLU A 260 -20.76 13.29 -10.61
C GLU A 260 -19.54 13.32 -11.57
N ASP A 261 -19.71 12.68 -12.73
CA ASP A 261 -19.04 12.96 -14.01
C ASP A 261 -17.50 12.91 -14.07
N ILE A 262 -16.96 11.70 -14.32
CA ILE A 262 -15.84 11.56 -15.28
C ILE A 262 -16.41 11.21 -16.66
N GLU A 263 -17.36 12.02 -17.14
CA GLU A 263 -17.65 12.13 -18.58
C GLU A 263 -16.79 13.27 -19.15
N ASP A 264 -15.54 12.98 -19.50
CA ASP A 264 -14.82 13.56 -20.67
C ASP A 264 -13.31 13.20 -20.65
N ILE A 265 -12.97 11.91 -20.81
CA ILE A 265 -11.62 11.50 -21.31
C ILE A 265 -11.58 11.57 -22.85
N ASP A 266 -12.30 12.53 -23.45
CA ASP A 266 -12.36 12.69 -24.91
C ASP A 266 -12.48 14.17 -25.35
N ASN A 267 -11.73 15.08 -24.70
CA ASN A 267 -11.28 16.35 -25.31
C ASN A 267 -10.32 17.13 -24.41
N VAL A 268 -9.04 16.77 -24.39
CA VAL A 268 -8.02 17.79 -24.13
C VAL A 268 -7.81 18.55 -25.44
N ASP A 269 -8.51 19.69 -25.54
CA ASP A 269 -8.23 20.73 -26.53
C ASP A 269 -6.82 21.26 -26.26
N ASP A 270 -5.92 20.79 -27.12
CA ASP A 270 -4.61 21.30 -27.47
C ASP A 270 -4.66 22.81 -27.78
N SER A 271 -4.80 23.67 -26.75
CA SER A 271 -4.30 25.07 -26.74
C SER A 271 -4.70 25.88 -25.49
N ASN A 272 -3.78 26.05 -24.53
CA ASN A 272 -3.40 27.39 -24.02
C ASN A 272 -2.22 27.34 -23.02
N ASN A 273 -1.02 27.53 -23.54
CA ASN A 273 -0.10 28.59 -23.10
C ASN A 273 0.21 28.71 -21.58
N GLY A 274 0.87 27.70 -21.01
CA GLY A 274 1.48 27.73 -19.67
C GLY A 274 2.94 28.20 -19.64
N THR A 275 3.37 29.13 -20.51
CA THR A 275 4.77 29.60 -20.52
C THR A 275 5.06 30.72 -19.50
N ASP A 276 4.48 30.71 -18.30
CA ASP A 276 4.73 31.80 -17.32
C ASP A 276 4.72 31.38 -15.84
N LEU A 277 4.85 30.09 -15.51
CA LEU A 277 4.96 29.62 -14.10
C LEU A 277 6.32 28.97 -13.75
N LEU A 278 7.17 28.70 -14.74
CA LEU A 278 8.48 28.03 -14.58
C LEU A 278 9.59 28.88 -13.91
N LEU A 279 9.27 29.96 -13.20
CA LEU A 279 10.29 30.85 -12.62
C LEU A 279 10.04 31.33 -11.18
N GLU A 280 8.93 30.95 -10.54
CA GLU A 280 8.70 31.27 -9.12
C GLU A 280 8.91 30.07 -8.17
N GLY A 281 8.78 28.81 -8.63
CA GLY A 281 9.05 27.60 -7.81
C GLY A 281 10.54 27.35 -7.50
N ALA A 282 11.44 27.65 -8.44
CA ALA A 282 12.89 27.51 -8.24
C ALA A 282 13.49 28.46 -7.17
N LEU A 283 12.72 29.42 -6.68
CA LEU A 283 13.11 30.36 -5.61
C LEU A 283 12.64 29.91 -4.21
N LEU A 284 11.74 28.92 -4.12
CA LEU A 284 11.24 28.38 -2.84
C LEU A 284 12.11 27.22 -2.34
N GLY A 285 12.59 26.34 -3.23
CA GLY A 285 13.54 25.27 -2.88
C GLY A 285 14.87 25.77 -2.30
N SER A 286 15.32 26.99 -2.67
CA SER A 286 16.52 27.60 -2.09
C SER A 286 16.29 28.24 -0.71
N GLN A 287 15.03 28.46 -0.29
CA GLN A 287 14.72 29.05 1.03
C GLN A 287 14.46 27.98 2.09
N LEU A 288 13.98 26.80 1.70
CA LEU A 288 13.82 25.66 2.61
C LEU A 288 15.18 25.03 2.97
N THR A 289 16.13 24.98 2.02
CA THR A 289 17.50 24.51 2.26
C THR A 289 18.30 25.44 3.19
N GLU A 290 18.09 26.76 3.18
CA GLU A 290 18.76 27.71 4.10
C GLU A 290 18.25 27.61 5.56
N SER A 291 17.08 27.01 5.81
CA SER A 291 16.55 26.86 7.18
C SER A 291 17.11 25.63 7.93
N LEU A 292 17.88 24.76 7.26
CA LEU A 292 18.41 23.52 7.82
C LEU A 292 19.87 23.64 8.33
N GLU A 293 20.54 24.79 8.14
CA GLU A 293 21.92 25.02 8.63
C GLU A 293 22.03 25.46 10.10
N ASP A 294 20.91 25.69 10.82
CA ASP A 294 20.91 26.28 12.18
C ASP A 294 20.67 25.25 13.32
N LEU A 295 21.04 23.98 13.10
CA LEU A 295 21.20 23.02 14.21
C LEU A 295 22.57 23.25 14.90
N PRO A 296 22.61 23.40 16.24
CA PRO A 296 23.85 23.72 16.93
C PRO A 296 24.85 22.55 16.87
N ASN A 297 25.98 22.78 16.20
CA ASN A 297 27.20 21.98 16.30
C ASN A 297 27.59 21.74 17.78
N ASP A 298 27.46 20.51 18.28
CA ASP A 298 28.10 20.09 19.54
C ASP A 298 29.31 19.19 19.24
N GLU A 299 30.43 19.82 18.89
CA GLU A 299 31.75 19.19 19.02
C GLU A 299 32.28 19.38 20.45
N THR A 300 32.29 18.27 21.18
CA THR A 300 33.29 17.85 22.18
C THR A 300 33.67 18.83 23.29
N ASP A 301 33.42 18.44 24.56
CA ASP A 301 34.51 18.49 25.54
C ASP A 301 34.36 17.51 26.72
N GLU A 302 35.51 17.05 27.18
CA GLU A 302 35.74 16.01 28.17
C GLU A 302 35.31 16.36 29.61
N ASN A 303 34.76 15.36 30.31
CA ASN A 303 35.19 14.90 31.65
C ASN A 303 35.21 15.91 32.84
N SER A 304 34.31 15.74 33.83
CA SER A 304 34.66 15.44 35.24
C SER A 304 33.54 15.77 36.26
N ASP A 305 33.25 14.80 37.12
CA ASP A 305 33.01 14.90 38.58
C ASP A 305 32.12 16.02 39.19
N SER A 306 31.00 15.54 39.76
CA SER A 306 30.62 15.63 41.19
C SER A 306 29.94 16.90 41.78
N GLU A 307 29.04 16.55 42.71
CA GLU A 307 28.49 17.28 43.88
C GLU A 307 27.12 18.00 43.72
N GLU A 308 26.14 17.37 44.38
CA GLU A 308 25.20 17.92 45.38
C GLU A 308 24.92 19.44 45.35
N ASP A 309 23.64 19.81 45.30
CA ASP A 309 22.96 20.33 46.50
C ASP A 309 21.46 20.56 46.25
N ASP A 310 20.74 20.38 47.36
CA ASP A 310 19.31 20.51 47.62
C ASP A 310 18.72 21.88 47.22
N ASP A 311 17.41 21.90 46.93
CA ASP A 311 16.48 22.69 47.76
C ASP A 311 15.02 22.29 47.48
N GLU A 312 14.39 21.81 48.56
CA GLU A 312 12.97 21.59 48.77
C GLU A 312 12.18 22.91 48.69
N ASP A 313 10.95 22.88 48.18
CA ASP A 313 9.82 23.41 48.96
C ASP A 313 8.48 22.81 48.54
N GLU A 314 7.64 22.63 49.56
CA GLU A 314 6.52 21.71 49.68
C GLU A 314 5.16 22.32 49.31
N GLY A 315 4.22 21.40 49.06
CA GLY A 315 2.84 21.43 49.59
C GLY A 315 1.79 21.94 48.60
N ASP A 316 0.64 21.29 48.41
CA ASP A 316 -0.14 20.57 49.40
C ASP A 316 -1.19 19.67 48.70
N GLU A 317 -1.27 18.43 49.21
CA GLU A 317 -2.44 17.54 49.43
C GLU A 317 -3.60 17.49 48.40
N ILE A 318 -4.18 16.34 48.03
CA ILE A 318 -4.55 15.16 48.83
C ILE A 318 -4.92 13.97 47.90
N ALA A 319 -4.63 12.76 48.39
CA ALA A 319 -4.93 11.48 47.78
C ALA A 319 -6.42 11.09 47.72
N SER A 320 -6.78 10.30 46.70
CA SER A 320 -7.72 9.17 46.85
C SER A 320 -7.29 8.06 45.90
N ALA A 321 -6.96 6.90 46.45
CA ALA A 321 -6.56 5.72 45.73
C ALA A 321 -7.78 4.83 45.38
N VAL A 322 -7.59 4.05 44.32
CA VAL A 322 -8.27 2.80 43.94
C VAL A 322 -9.64 2.93 43.28
N ASP A 323 -9.70 2.75 41.96
CA ASP A 323 -10.34 1.53 41.43
C ASP A 323 -9.53 1.00 40.24
N GLU A 324 -9.41 -0.31 40.17
CA GLU A 324 -8.74 -1.05 39.11
C GLU A 324 -9.66 -1.14 37.88
N ASN A 325 -9.05 -1.18 36.69
CA ASN A 325 -9.51 -1.99 35.56
C ASN A 325 -10.64 -1.41 34.68
N GLU A 326 -10.28 -0.55 33.72
CA GLU A 326 -10.82 -0.61 32.35
C GLU A 326 -9.64 -0.39 31.38
N ASN A 327 -9.27 -1.46 30.67
CA ASN A 327 -8.48 -1.42 29.46
C ASN A 327 -9.44 -0.96 28.36
N SER A 328 -9.54 0.35 28.14
CA SER A 328 -10.05 0.88 26.88
C SER A 328 -8.84 1.11 26.01
N GLU A 329 -8.76 0.39 24.89
CA GLU A 329 -8.02 0.85 23.72
C GLU A 329 -8.60 2.23 23.40
N GLU A 330 -7.87 3.26 23.80
CA GLU A 330 -8.18 4.65 23.48
C GLU A 330 -7.67 4.82 22.06
N THR A 331 -8.56 4.63 21.07
CA THR A 331 -8.36 5.19 19.75
C THR A 331 -8.21 6.70 19.97
N THR A 332 -7.00 7.21 19.88
CA THR A 332 -6.76 8.65 19.89
C THR A 332 -7.33 9.21 18.59
N GLU A 333 -8.60 9.64 18.64
CA GLU A 333 -9.14 10.61 17.69
C GLU A 333 -8.24 11.85 17.77
N ILE A 334 -7.31 12.00 16.82
CA ILE A 334 -6.61 13.26 16.62
C ILE A 334 -7.64 14.21 16.02
N ALA A 335 -7.67 15.43 16.56
CA ALA A 335 -8.69 16.41 16.31
C ALA A 335 -8.96 16.60 14.81
N GLU A 336 -10.23 16.47 14.41
CA GLU A 336 -10.75 17.14 13.22
C GLU A 336 -10.26 18.60 13.31
N ASN A 337 -9.35 18.99 12.42
CA ASN A 337 -8.97 20.39 12.32
C ASN A 337 -10.16 21.11 11.66
N ASP A 338 -11.13 21.46 12.49
CA ASP A 338 -12.44 22.10 12.24
C ASP A 338 -12.33 23.48 11.54
N SER A 339 -11.20 23.78 10.88
CA SER A 339 -10.93 25.04 10.20
C SER A 339 -10.17 24.99 8.86
N ASP A 340 -9.67 23.84 8.42
CA ASP A 340 -9.17 23.67 7.04
C ASP A 340 -9.88 22.50 6.38
N GLU A 341 -10.53 22.74 5.24
CA GLU A 341 -11.20 21.72 4.42
C GLU A 341 -10.17 20.85 3.66
N SER A 342 -8.94 20.70 4.17
CA SER A 342 -7.77 20.16 3.45
C SER A 342 -7.35 18.73 3.84
N ILE A 343 -8.12 18.06 4.69
CA ILE A 343 -7.84 16.69 5.14
C ILE A 343 -9.17 15.95 5.19
N LEU A 344 -9.33 14.87 4.40
CA LEU A 344 -10.53 14.01 4.46
C LEU A 344 -10.55 13.16 5.72
N ASP A 345 -9.40 12.62 6.10
CA ASP A 345 -9.30 11.67 7.20
C ASP A 345 -7.88 11.63 7.79
N ILE A 346 -7.80 11.49 9.11
CA ILE A 346 -6.57 11.18 9.84
C ILE A 346 -6.82 9.87 10.57
N ASP A 347 -6.38 8.77 9.98
CA ASP A 347 -6.45 7.46 10.63
C ASP A 347 -5.14 7.20 11.39
N VAL A 348 -5.21 7.25 12.72
CA VAL A 348 -4.11 6.86 13.60
C VAL A 348 -4.17 5.36 13.80
N VAL A 349 -3.52 4.67 12.88
CA VAL A 349 -3.60 3.21 12.76
C VAL A 349 -2.83 2.49 13.88
N ASP A 350 -1.74 3.05 14.41
CA ASP A 350 -1.04 2.60 15.64
C ASP A 350 -0.07 3.69 16.15
N SER A 351 0.41 3.53 17.37
CA SER A 351 1.44 4.30 18.08
C SER A 351 2.80 4.44 17.40
N SER A 352 3.05 3.82 16.24
CA SER A 352 4.31 3.94 15.48
C SER A 352 4.16 4.49 14.07
N PHE A 353 2.94 4.68 13.56
CA PHE A 353 2.70 5.05 12.17
C PHE A 353 1.33 5.70 11.98
N THR A 354 1.29 6.90 11.41
CA THR A 354 0.02 7.66 11.20
C THR A 354 -0.28 7.80 9.71
N THR A 355 -1.54 7.56 9.33
CA THR A 355 -2.01 7.77 7.95
C THR A 355 -2.79 9.08 7.87
N ILE A 356 -2.48 9.88 6.84
CA ILE A 356 -3.15 11.14 6.54
C ILE A 356 -3.63 11.08 5.09
N ILE A 357 -4.91 11.35 4.87
CA ILE A 357 -5.51 11.36 3.54
C ILE A 357 -6.08 12.75 3.29
N GLY A 358 -5.59 13.39 2.22
CA GLY A 358 -6.12 14.63 1.65
C GLY A 358 -7.52 14.44 1.07
N THR A 359 -7.99 15.43 0.33
CA THR A 359 -9.28 15.52 -0.34
C THR A 359 -9.13 15.42 -1.85
N GLU A 360 -10.24 15.38 -2.58
CA GLU A 360 -10.22 15.47 -4.04
C GLU A 360 -10.05 16.94 -4.52
N SER A 361 -9.59 17.84 -3.65
CA SER A 361 -9.34 19.26 -3.89
C SER A 361 -7.94 19.63 -3.42
N ASP A 362 -7.41 20.74 -3.93
CA ASP A 362 -6.10 21.27 -3.52
C ASP A 362 -5.96 21.38 -1.99
N ASP A 363 -5.05 20.59 -1.41
CA ASP A 363 -4.79 20.52 0.02
C ASP A 363 -3.47 21.15 0.44
N VAL A 364 -3.39 21.48 1.73
CA VAL A 364 -2.12 21.81 2.39
C VAL A 364 -1.99 20.90 3.62
N ILE A 365 -1.06 19.96 3.55
CA ILE A 365 -0.78 18.97 4.59
C ILE A 365 0.65 19.20 5.09
N ASP A 366 0.79 19.80 6.26
CA ASP A 366 2.09 19.93 6.94
C ASP A 366 2.04 19.25 8.30
N VAL A 367 2.73 18.10 8.41
CA VAL A 367 2.78 17.30 9.64
C VAL A 367 3.24 18.10 10.85
N LEU A 368 4.13 19.10 10.66
CA LEU A 368 4.59 19.94 11.76
C LEU A 368 3.51 20.87 12.33
N GLU A 369 2.48 21.18 11.54
CA GLU A 369 1.36 22.02 11.94
C GLU A 369 0.19 21.20 12.53
N ILE A 370 0.22 19.88 12.40
CA ILE A 370 -0.79 18.99 13.00
C ILE A 370 -0.55 18.89 14.50
N SER A 371 -1.52 19.36 15.29
CA SER A 371 -1.45 19.30 16.75
C SER A 371 -1.49 17.87 17.28
N ASP A 372 -0.71 17.60 18.33
CA ASP A 372 -0.67 16.32 19.05
C ASP A 372 -0.16 15.12 18.24
N VAL A 373 0.46 15.37 17.08
CA VAL A 373 1.24 14.38 16.32
C VAL A 373 2.70 14.41 16.76
N ASP A 374 3.30 13.22 16.95
CA ASP A 374 4.74 13.10 17.15
C ASP A 374 5.44 13.21 15.81
N THR A 375 6.02 14.39 15.53
CA THR A 375 6.66 14.70 14.26
C THR A 375 7.89 13.83 13.98
N ASP A 376 8.43 13.13 14.96
CA ASP A 376 9.55 12.19 14.76
C ASP A 376 9.06 10.77 14.36
N SER A 377 7.74 10.55 14.28
CA SER A 377 7.13 9.32 13.77
C SER A 377 7.15 9.27 12.25
N SER A 378 6.88 8.08 11.71
CA SER A 378 6.68 7.85 10.29
C SER A 378 5.23 8.08 9.87
N PHE A 379 5.04 8.67 8.69
CA PHE A 379 3.74 9.00 8.12
C PHE A 379 3.52 8.34 6.76
N ALA A 380 2.29 7.95 6.46
CA ALA A 380 1.83 7.78 5.08
C ALA A 380 0.87 8.92 4.76
N ILE A 381 1.18 9.69 3.72
CA ILE A 381 0.40 10.85 3.30
C ILE A 381 0.04 10.70 1.83
N MET A 382 -1.24 10.87 1.52
CA MET A 382 -1.75 10.87 0.14
C MET A 382 -2.60 12.11 -0.10
N GLY A 383 -2.24 12.89 -1.13
CA GLY A 383 -2.98 14.09 -1.56
C GLY A 383 -4.34 13.75 -2.17
N LEU A 384 -4.33 12.79 -3.11
CA LEU A 384 -5.48 12.30 -3.90
C LEU A 384 -5.64 13.04 -5.22
N ALA A 385 -6.55 14.00 -5.32
CA ALA A 385 -6.74 14.77 -6.54
C ALA A 385 -6.69 16.25 -6.18
N GLY A 386 -6.17 17.08 -7.08
CA GLY A 386 -5.96 18.51 -6.77
C GLY A 386 -4.48 18.84 -6.80
N ASP A 387 -4.15 20.13 -6.82
CA ASP A 387 -2.75 20.57 -6.76
C ASP A 387 -2.34 20.71 -5.27
N ASP A 388 -1.70 19.69 -4.70
CA ASP A 388 -1.49 19.55 -3.25
C ASP A 388 -0.12 20.05 -2.77
N GLU A 389 -0.05 20.60 -1.56
CA GLU A 389 1.20 20.91 -0.84
C GLU A 389 1.36 19.97 0.36
N ILE A 390 2.27 18.99 0.24
CA ILE A 390 2.49 17.93 1.23
C ILE A 390 3.89 18.08 1.83
N SER A 391 3.95 18.11 3.16
CA SER A 391 5.16 18.24 3.96
C SER A 391 5.15 17.21 5.08
N GLY A 392 6.09 16.26 5.01
CA GLY A 392 6.26 15.17 5.97
C GLY A 392 6.74 15.60 7.36
N GLY A 393 7.08 14.61 8.18
CA GLY A 393 7.63 14.74 9.51
C GLY A 393 9.16 14.82 9.53
N ASN A 394 9.77 14.25 10.57
CA ASN A 394 11.21 14.00 10.69
C ASN A 394 11.51 12.48 10.73
N GLY A 395 10.47 11.65 10.61
CA GLY A 395 10.57 10.20 10.55
C GLY A 395 10.79 9.73 9.12
N THR A 396 10.66 8.44 8.89
CA THR A 396 10.70 7.90 7.52
C THR A 396 9.29 7.90 6.95
N ASP A 397 9.04 8.75 5.97
CA ASP A 397 7.71 9.01 5.46
C ASP A 397 7.46 8.41 4.07
N ILE A 398 6.19 8.17 3.77
CA ILE A 398 5.70 7.75 2.46
C ILE A 398 4.72 8.82 2.00
N LEU A 399 5.11 9.56 0.96
CA LEU A 399 4.37 10.71 0.49
C LEU A 399 3.98 10.49 -0.97
N SER A 400 2.70 10.67 -1.28
CA SER A 400 2.17 10.59 -2.64
C SER A 400 1.28 11.80 -2.94
N GLY A 401 1.62 12.56 -3.98
CA GLY A 401 0.76 13.63 -4.50
C GLY A 401 -0.51 13.09 -5.14
N ASN A 402 -0.36 12.02 -5.94
CA ASN A 402 -1.39 11.35 -6.73
C ASN A 402 -1.78 12.12 -8.00
N GLU A 403 -2.97 12.73 -8.12
CA GLU A 403 -3.41 13.42 -9.34
C GLU A 403 -3.38 14.94 -9.16
N GLY A 404 -2.55 15.65 -9.92
CA GLY A 404 -2.46 17.11 -9.86
C GLY A 404 -1.03 17.58 -9.98
N ASN A 405 -0.79 18.88 -9.89
CA ASN A 405 0.56 19.44 -9.89
C ASN A 405 0.98 19.71 -8.45
N ASP A 406 1.69 18.75 -7.87
CA ASP A 406 1.90 18.68 -6.44
C ASP A 406 3.26 19.24 -6.01
N ILE A 407 3.35 19.68 -4.76
CA ILE A 407 4.61 20.00 -4.08
C ILE A 407 4.73 19.05 -2.90
N VAL A 408 5.69 18.13 -2.96
CA VAL A 408 5.86 17.09 -1.94
C VAL A 408 7.27 17.15 -1.34
N SER A 409 7.36 17.24 -0.01
CA SER A 409 8.62 17.33 0.74
C SER A 409 8.70 16.28 1.85
N GLY A 410 9.70 15.38 1.78
CA GLY A 410 10.02 14.37 2.80
C GLY A 410 10.53 14.97 4.11
N ARG A 411 11.46 15.93 4.01
CA ARG A 411 12.14 16.65 5.11
C ARG A 411 13.24 15.81 5.73
N ASP A 412 13.23 15.52 7.04
CA ASP A 412 14.28 14.72 7.66
C ASP A 412 13.76 13.28 7.68
N GLY A 413 14.54 12.29 7.28
CA GLY A 413 13.99 10.94 7.12
C GLY A 413 14.69 10.15 6.04
N GLN A 414 14.45 8.85 5.96
CA GLN A 414 14.64 8.15 4.69
C GLN A 414 13.26 8.05 4.07
N ASP A 415 12.96 8.89 3.09
CA ASP A 415 11.60 9.11 2.63
C ASP A 415 11.36 8.47 1.26
N PHE A 416 10.11 8.04 1.03
CA PHE A 416 9.62 7.67 -0.28
C PHE A 416 8.68 8.77 -0.78
N VAL A 417 9.09 9.47 -1.84
CA VAL A 417 8.37 10.63 -2.37
C VAL A 417 7.92 10.34 -3.81
N ARG A 418 6.60 10.36 -4.03
CA ARG A 418 5.96 10.06 -5.31
C ARG A 418 5.07 11.23 -5.74
N GLY A 419 5.27 11.73 -6.96
CA GLY A 419 4.46 12.80 -7.55
C GLY A 419 3.13 12.24 -8.02
N GLY A 420 3.16 11.46 -9.08
CA GLY A 420 1.99 10.76 -9.61
C GLY A 420 1.65 11.24 -11.01
N LYS A 421 0.52 11.90 -11.20
CA LYS A 421 0.13 12.48 -12.49
C LYS A 421 0.10 13.99 -12.37
N GLY A 422 0.93 14.68 -13.14
CA GLY A 422 0.83 16.13 -13.30
C GLY A 422 2.17 16.73 -13.62
N VAL A 423 2.52 17.83 -12.96
CA VAL A 423 3.84 18.45 -13.05
C VAL A 423 4.26 18.79 -11.64
N ASP A 424 5.08 17.92 -11.06
CA ASP A 424 5.30 17.89 -9.63
C ASP A 424 6.65 18.49 -9.23
N ILE A 425 6.73 18.96 -7.99
CA ILE A 425 7.97 19.39 -7.34
C ILE A 425 8.21 18.48 -6.15
N LEU A 426 9.20 17.58 -6.27
CA LEU A 426 9.50 16.56 -5.28
C LEU A 426 10.85 16.86 -4.61
N ILE A 427 10.83 16.87 -3.28
CA ILE A 427 11.99 17.16 -2.43
C ILE A 427 12.13 16.03 -1.41
N GLY A 428 13.23 15.27 -1.47
CA GLY A 428 13.56 14.25 -0.46
C GLY A 428 13.86 14.92 0.88
N GLY A 429 15.02 15.54 0.99
CA GLY A 429 15.39 16.36 2.15
C GLY A 429 16.69 15.89 2.77
N LYS A 430 16.68 15.39 4.01
CA LYS A 430 17.86 14.81 4.67
C LYS A 430 17.62 13.33 4.93
N GLY A 431 18.46 12.52 4.33
CA GLY A 431 18.57 11.07 4.52
C GLY A 431 18.69 10.41 3.16
N ASP A 432 18.54 9.09 3.11
CA ASP A 432 18.69 8.36 1.87
C ASP A 432 17.29 8.17 1.27
N ASP A 433 16.91 9.02 0.32
CA ASP A 433 15.53 9.14 -0.17
C ASP A 433 15.29 8.40 -1.50
N ILE A 434 14.05 8.00 -1.75
CA ILE A 434 13.59 7.43 -3.03
C ILE A 434 12.56 8.39 -3.63
N ILE A 435 12.83 8.88 -4.84
CA ILE A 435 12.01 9.93 -5.48
C ILE A 435 11.55 9.48 -6.86
N ILE A 436 10.24 9.55 -7.13
CA ILE A 436 9.64 9.19 -8.42
C ILE A 436 8.61 10.25 -8.86
N GLY A 437 8.86 10.88 -10.01
CA GLY A 437 7.93 11.85 -10.61
C GLY A 437 6.67 11.20 -11.19
N ASP A 438 6.86 10.06 -11.87
CA ASP A 438 5.86 9.41 -12.72
C ASP A 438 5.45 10.23 -13.95
N HIS A 439 4.17 10.53 -14.10
CA HIS A 439 3.61 11.11 -15.30
C HIS A 439 3.68 12.61 -15.21
N GLY A 440 4.66 13.21 -15.86
CA GLY A 440 4.77 14.65 -15.83
C GLY A 440 6.06 15.15 -16.42
N ALA A 441 6.30 16.44 -16.19
CA ALA A 441 7.59 17.06 -16.44
C ALA A 441 8.12 17.54 -15.08
N ASP A 442 8.55 16.60 -14.25
CA ASP A 442 8.67 16.82 -12.81
C ASP A 442 10.02 17.42 -12.42
N ILE A 443 10.09 18.07 -11.26
CA ILE A 443 11.32 18.61 -10.69
C ILE A 443 11.68 17.78 -9.46
N LEU A 444 12.79 17.07 -9.53
CA LEU A 444 13.23 16.13 -8.50
C LEU A 444 14.48 16.66 -7.79
N THR A 445 14.45 16.73 -6.47
CA THR A 445 15.56 17.19 -5.62
C THR A 445 15.78 16.19 -4.48
N GLY A 446 16.96 15.58 -4.42
CA GLY A 446 17.30 14.57 -3.41
C GLY A 446 17.57 15.20 -2.05
N GLY A 447 18.48 16.18 -2.02
CA GLY A 447 18.91 16.85 -0.80
C GLY A 447 20.22 16.27 -0.25
N LEU A 448 20.25 15.92 1.03
CA LEU A 448 21.43 15.42 1.73
C LEU A 448 21.28 13.92 1.99
N GLY A 449 22.12 13.11 1.35
CA GLY A 449 22.21 11.68 1.64
C GLY A 449 22.41 10.91 0.35
N ALA A 450 22.23 9.59 0.38
CA ALA A 450 22.40 8.76 -0.81
C ALA A 450 21.05 8.52 -1.50
N ASP A 451 20.69 9.41 -2.42
CA ASP A 451 19.34 9.44 -2.99
C ASP A 451 19.19 8.56 -4.24
N SER A 452 17.97 8.05 -4.45
CA SER A 452 17.61 7.23 -5.61
C SER A 452 16.48 7.89 -6.40
N PHE A 453 16.82 8.44 -7.56
CA PHE A 453 15.86 9.02 -8.49
C PHE A 453 15.37 7.98 -9.49
N ILE A 454 14.06 7.74 -9.53
CA ILE A 454 13.45 6.72 -10.38
C ILE A 454 12.88 7.38 -11.63
N LEU A 455 13.36 6.96 -12.80
CA LEU A 455 12.84 7.35 -14.11
C LEU A 455 12.14 6.19 -14.80
N ARG A 456 11.00 6.45 -15.42
CA ARG A 456 10.12 5.40 -15.95
C ARG A 456 10.12 5.32 -17.46
N ALA A 457 10.75 4.29 -18.01
CA ALA A 457 10.82 4.13 -19.46
C ALA A 457 9.49 3.74 -20.10
N ASP A 458 8.53 3.25 -19.31
CA ASP A 458 7.24 2.74 -19.78
C ASP A 458 6.18 3.83 -20.00
N ILE A 459 6.43 5.06 -19.52
CA ILE A 459 5.48 6.18 -19.61
C ILE A 459 5.97 7.38 -20.43
N VAL A 460 7.21 7.38 -20.92
CA VAL A 460 7.83 8.49 -21.67
C VAL A 460 7.53 8.49 -23.18
N ASP A 461 6.37 7.98 -23.62
CA ASP A 461 6.00 7.98 -25.04
C ASP A 461 5.73 9.41 -25.54
N GLY A 462 6.47 9.85 -26.56
CA GLY A 462 6.28 11.14 -27.21
C GLY A 462 7.04 12.32 -26.62
N ILE A 463 7.86 12.11 -25.58
CA ILE A 463 8.67 13.17 -24.97
C ILE A 463 9.92 13.42 -25.82
N ASP A 464 9.87 14.41 -26.71
CA ASP A 464 10.97 14.76 -27.62
C ASP A 464 11.66 16.10 -27.26
N GLU A 465 11.05 16.91 -26.39
CA GLU A 465 11.52 18.23 -25.95
C GLU A 465 11.99 18.18 -24.48
N ILE A 466 13.11 18.85 -24.18
CA ILE A 466 13.81 18.76 -22.88
C ILE A 466 12.93 19.27 -21.72
N ASP A 467 12.08 20.25 -21.98
CA ASP A 467 11.16 20.87 -21.02
C ASP A 467 9.90 20.03 -20.73
N GLN A 468 9.76 18.88 -21.39
CA GLN A 468 8.68 17.92 -21.14
C GLN A 468 9.15 16.69 -20.35
N ALA A 469 10.42 16.65 -19.96
CA ALA A 469 11.02 15.53 -19.24
C ALA A 469 11.34 15.94 -17.80
N ASP A 470 11.42 14.94 -16.93
CA ASP A 470 11.82 15.13 -15.54
C ASP A 470 13.21 15.76 -15.44
N LEU A 471 13.37 16.65 -14.47
CA LEU A 471 14.60 17.36 -14.17
C LEU A 471 15.08 16.99 -12.77
N ILE A 472 16.22 16.30 -12.70
CA ILE A 472 16.94 16.07 -11.44
C ILE A 472 17.88 17.23 -11.20
N THR A 473 17.72 17.94 -10.08
CA THR A 473 18.34 19.25 -9.86
C THR A 473 19.67 19.22 -9.11
N ASP A 474 19.93 18.20 -8.30
CA ASP A 474 21.05 18.20 -7.35
C ASP A 474 21.88 16.91 -7.30
N PHE A 475 21.73 16.05 -8.32
CA PHE A 475 22.45 14.76 -8.41
C PHE A 475 23.95 14.86 -8.07
N ASN A 476 24.37 14.16 -7.03
CA ASN A 476 25.72 14.20 -6.49
C ASN A 476 26.33 12.82 -6.23
N VAL A 477 27.28 12.43 -7.09
CA VAL A 477 28.05 11.17 -6.95
C VAL A 477 28.84 11.10 -5.64
N ALA A 478 29.18 12.23 -5.01
CA ALA A 478 29.92 12.21 -3.74
C ALA A 478 29.07 11.70 -2.56
N ASP A 479 27.75 11.90 -2.63
CA ASP A 479 26.81 11.46 -1.60
C ASP A 479 26.27 10.04 -1.89
N ASN A 480 26.60 9.52 -3.08
CA ASN A 480 26.28 8.20 -3.65
C ASN A 480 24.88 8.12 -4.27
N ASP A 481 24.40 9.24 -4.80
CA ASP A 481 23.16 9.32 -5.55
C ASP A 481 23.15 8.40 -6.76
N ARG A 482 21.95 7.98 -7.11
CA ARG A 482 21.68 6.95 -8.10
C ARG A 482 20.49 7.32 -8.97
N ILE A 483 20.59 6.94 -10.23
CA ILE A 483 19.46 7.00 -11.16
C ILE A 483 19.02 5.57 -11.45
N VAL A 484 17.75 5.31 -11.21
CA VAL A 484 17.13 4.00 -11.41
C VAL A 484 16.18 4.11 -12.57
N VAL A 485 16.31 3.22 -13.55
CA VAL A 485 15.40 3.19 -14.68
C VAL A 485 14.52 1.95 -14.58
N ILE A 486 13.20 2.14 -14.56
CA ILE A 486 12.26 1.03 -14.68
C ILE A 486 12.26 0.60 -16.14
N ALA A 487 12.94 -0.52 -16.45
CA ALA A 487 13.06 -1.00 -17.81
C ALA A 487 13.49 -2.47 -17.90
N ASN A 488 12.99 -3.14 -18.95
CA ASN A 488 13.38 -4.50 -19.31
C ASN A 488 14.67 -4.56 -20.18
N PHE A 489 15.61 -3.62 -20.02
CA PHE A 489 16.89 -3.58 -20.72
C PHE A 489 18.06 -3.20 -19.81
N ILE A 490 19.29 -3.43 -20.27
CA ILE A 490 20.50 -2.94 -19.58
C ILE A 490 20.75 -1.50 -20.05
N PRO A 491 21.04 -0.52 -19.15
CA PRO A 491 21.21 0.89 -19.51
C PRO A 491 22.20 1.12 -20.66
N SER A 492 23.35 0.44 -20.64
CA SER A 492 24.36 0.54 -21.71
C SER A 492 23.92 0.07 -23.11
N GLU A 493 22.79 -0.65 -23.20
CA GLU A 493 22.20 -1.11 -24.47
C GLU A 493 20.91 -0.36 -24.82
N GLY A 494 20.19 0.15 -23.81
CA GLY A 494 18.89 0.81 -23.98
C GLY A 494 18.92 2.33 -23.92
N LEU A 495 19.97 2.96 -23.39
CA LEU A 495 20.03 4.41 -23.19
C LEU A 495 21.12 5.09 -24.04
N ALA A 496 20.83 6.32 -24.44
CA ALA A 496 21.75 7.24 -25.10
C ALA A 496 21.82 8.54 -24.31
N TYR A 497 23.01 9.15 -24.26
CA TYR A 497 23.27 10.34 -23.46
C TYR A 497 23.76 11.48 -24.34
N GLU A 498 23.28 12.69 -24.08
CA GLU A 498 23.76 13.91 -24.73
C GLU A 498 23.94 15.05 -23.72
N LEU A 499 24.88 15.95 -24.00
CA LEU A 499 25.06 17.17 -23.21
C LEU A 499 24.30 18.32 -23.87
N PHE A 500 23.52 19.04 -23.08
CA PHE A 500 22.82 20.26 -23.47
C PHE A 500 23.01 21.33 -22.39
N ASP A 501 23.67 22.44 -22.73
CA ASP A 501 23.91 23.58 -21.83
C ASP A 501 24.44 23.22 -20.42
N ASP A 502 25.33 22.22 -20.36
CA ASP A 502 25.98 21.63 -19.17
C ASP A 502 25.17 20.53 -18.45
N ASP A 503 23.91 20.33 -18.82
CA ASP A 503 23.05 19.23 -18.34
C ASP A 503 23.24 17.96 -19.17
N THR A 504 23.05 16.80 -18.53
CA THR A 504 23.03 15.49 -19.21
C THR A 504 21.59 15.08 -19.49
N VAL A 505 21.24 14.92 -20.76
CA VAL A 505 19.94 14.40 -21.20
C VAL A 505 20.05 12.90 -21.46
N ILE A 506 19.16 12.14 -20.85
CA ILE A 506 19.05 10.68 -21.00
C ILE A 506 17.92 10.40 -22.01
N ARG A 507 18.19 9.56 -23.01
CA ARG A 507 17.22 9.16 -24.04
C ARG A 507 17.12 7.66 -24.17
N LEU A 508 15.94 7.18 -24.55
CA LEU A 508 15.75 5.81 -25.02
C LEU A 508 16.41 5.64 -26.40
N SER A 509 17.23 4.60 -26.54
CA SER A 509 18.03 4.37 -27.76
C SER A 509 17.21 3.95 -28.97
N ASP A 510 16.03 3.37 -28.76
CA ASP A 510 15.16 2.83 -29.81
C ASP A 510 14.17 3.86 -30.35
N SER A 511 13.56 4.67 -29.49
CA SER A 511 12.62 5.74 -29.85
C SER A 511 13.29 7.09 -30.04
N GLY A 512 14.29 7.40 -29.21
CA GLY A 512 14.89 8.73 -29.08
C GLY A 512 14.21 9.64 -28.06
N PHE A 513 13.12 9.18 -27.43
CA PHE A 513 12.41 9.94 -26.39
C PHE A 513 13.31 10.23 -25.20
N ILE A 514 13.10 11.39 -24.59
CA ILE A 514 13.81 11.84 -23.41
C ILE A 514 13.21 11.14 -22.20
N LEU A 515 14.06 10.49 -21.43
CA LEU A 515 13.71 9.81 -20.19
C LEU A 515 13.86 10.74 -18.98
N GLY A 516 14.82 11.68 -19.04
CA GLY A 516 15.07 12.64 -17.98
C GLY A 516 16.30 13.49 -18.27
N VAL A 517 16.43 14.56 -17.50
CA VAL A 517 17.49 15.57 -17.60
C VAL A 517 18.17 15.69 -16.24
N ILE A 518 19.50 15.60 -16.23
CA ILE A 518 20.31 15.67 -15.01
C ILE A 518 21.07 16.98 -15.03
N GLN A 519 20.71 17.88 -14.12
CA GLN A 519 21.25 19.24 -14.07
C GLN A 519 22.74 19.23 -13.74
N ASP A 520 23.52 20.06 -14.45
CA ASP A 520 24.93 20.36 -14.17
C ASP A 520 25.85 19.12 -13.98
N THR A 521 25.45 17.96 -14.52
CA THR A 521 26.10 16.67 -14.29
C THR A 521 26.74 16.14 -15.58
N SER A 522 27.93 15.53 -15.46
CA SER A 522 28.61 14.97 -16.62
C SER A 522 28.02 13.62 -17.06
N ILE A 523 28.06 13.33 -18.37
CA ILE A 523 27.62 12.03 -18.90
C ILE A 523 28.34 10.86 -18.21
N GLU A 524 29.64 11.00 -17.91
CA GLU A 524 30.41 9.93 -17.26
C GLU A 524 29.89 9.65 -15.84
N ASP A 525 29.46 10.67 -15.12
CA ASP A 525 28.92 10.53 -13.77
C ASP A 525 27.53 9.87 -13.82
N VAL A 526 26.67 10.28 -14.76
CA VAL A 526 25.37 9.63 -14.98
C VAL A 526 25.53 8.17 -15.40
N GLU A 527 26.33 7.88 -16.43
CA GLU A 527 26.53 6.53 -16.97
C GLU A 527 27.06 5.53 -15.93
N ASN A 528 27.85 5.99 -14.95
CA ASN A 528 28.43 5.13 -13.92
C ASN A 528 27.50 4.88 -12.72
N ASN A 529 26.44 5.68 -12.55
CA ASN A 529 25.52 5.62 -11.42
C ASN A 529 24.06 5.38 -11.82
N ILE A 530 23.84 5.02 -13.09
CA ILE A 530 22.54 4.61 -13.62
C ILE A 530 22.43 3.10 -13.73
N PHE A 531 21.34 2.54 -13.23
CA PHE A 531 21.00 1.11 -13.34
C PHE A 531 19.56 0.94 -13.77
N ALA A 532 19.24 -0.26 -14.27
CA ALA A 532 17.87 -0.62 -14.60
C ALA A 532 17.39 -1.71 -13.65
N VAL A 533 16.14 -1.59 -13.24
CA VAL A 533 15.41 -2.57 -12.44
C VAL A 533 14.20 -3.04 -13.24
N PRO A 534 13.78 -4.30 -13.08
CA PRO A 534 12.61 -4.81 -13.78
C PRO A 534 11.34 -4.12 -13.27
N GLU A 535 10.36 -3.95 -14.15
CA GLU A 535 9.00 -3.47 -13.81
C GLU A 535 8.29 -4.33 -12.75
N THR A 536 8.84 -5.52 -12.44
CA THR A 536 8.29 -6.44 -11.45
C THR A 536 8.80 -6.20 -10.03
N ASP A 537 9.77 -5.30 -9.83
CA ASP A 537 10.30 -4.94 -8.51
C ASP A 537 9.18 -4.52 -7.56
N TYR A 538 9.26 -4.96 -6.30
CA TYR A 538 8.14 -4.78 -5.38
C TYR A 538 7.96 -3.34 -4.92
N ALA A 539 9.05 -2.60 -4.69
CA ALA A 539 8.98 -1.20 -4.25
C ALA A 539 8.33 -0.30 -5.32
N LEU A 540 8.33 -0.74 -6.58
CA LEU A 540 7.71 -0.01 -7.69
C LEU A 540 6.19 -0.21 -7.80
N ARG A 541 5.60 -1.10 -6.99
CA ARG A 541 4.14 -1.30 -6.92
C ARG A 541 3.47 -0.43 -5.83
N LEU A 542 4.26 0.38 -5.13
CA LEU A 542 3.81 1.30 -4.09
C LEU A 542 3.16 2.53 -4.72
N GLY A 543 2.01 2.98 -4.22
CA GLY A 543 1.10 3.97 -4.85
C GLY A 543 0.24 3.37 -5.96
#